data_AF-A0A0P7BAW1-F1
#
_entry.id   AF-A0A0P7BAW1-F1
#
_cell.length_a   1.000
_cell.length_b   1.000
_cell.length_c   1.000
_cell.angle_alpha   90.00
_cell.angle_beta   90.00
_cell.angle_gamma   90.00
#
_symmetry.space_group_name_H-M   'P 1'
#
loop_
_entity.id
_entity.type
_entity.pdbx_description
1 polymer ?
#
loop_
_entity_poly.entity_id
_entity_poly.type
_entity_poly.pdbx_seq_one_letter_code
_entity_poly.pdbx_strand_id
1 'polypeptide(L)'
;MRLGIASDIIERPFLNYYTLILHRVTDSSEYGSLLAWDDHPDAFGWMHNQKQFAPADEPPLKTEVESLGFESLAAAAPYRVPAKFELEKVESLLAAKTRAAEDHLWALREDPHYFHQHLVEGKEHRQEMIKDTGGRPHPTLVPGQEALFWTRVIGNVLVEGYFELETFSELHQQSKTLVDLQSKYAADISPMKDLPREYLLALLRFRHFLNQAAKGPLAQLKQTVVASPPMRRFYARLPPMDRTSSKIQVVSRGINMSKIEKSLTHLLRTLWEDGHDLFLFRLSNVVDELERLLEAEPAARDLISFHVAKIIGNLSIQSQCLHQLEIYQPWAQNFDSAAVDLQPDLERDYAEKCKPWALILAAFKDANLGKTARFGEPLPGRFTYPIDKRRTKENVETLRQAERNLDVF
;
A
#
# COMPACT_ATOMS: atom_id res chain seq x y z
N MET A 1 5.62 26.17 -38.09
CA MET A 1 6.67 26.09 -37.05
C MET A 1 7.07 24.66 -36.66
N ARG A 2 6.17 23.66 -36.58
CA ARG A 2 6.54 22.27 -36.17
C ARG A 2 7.60 21.59 -37.06
N LEU A 3 7.60 21.86 -38.38
CA LEU A 3 8.57 21.24 -39.30
C LEU A 3 10.01 21.72 -39.10
N GLY A 4 10.23 22.99 -38.71
CA GLY A 4 11.56 23.54 -38.46
C GLY A 4 12.16 23.16 -37.10
N ILE A 5 11.30 22.83 -36.14
CA ILE A 5 11.67 22.35 -34.80
C ILE A 5 12.00 20.85 -34.80
N ALA A 6 11.29 20.04 -35.59
CA ALA A 6 11.56 18.61 -35.70
C ALA A 6 12.74 18.28 -36.63
N SER A 7 13.24 19.27 -37.37
CA SER A 7 14.37 19.13 -38.31
C SER A 7 15.66 19.80 -37.83
N ASP A 8 15.69 20.35 -36.61
CA ASP A 8 16.80 21.14 -36.06
C ASP A 8 17.28 22.34 -36.92
N ILE A 9 16.47 22.78 -37.89
CA ILE A 9 16.79 23.93 -38.76
C ILE A 9 16.55 25.26 -38.01
N ILE A 10 15.70 25.24 -36.99
CA ILE A 10 15.47 26.38 -36.09
C ILE A 10 16.14 26.05 -34.75
N GLU A 11 17.35 26.56 -34.53
CA GLU A 11 17.93 26.61 -33.18
C GLU A 11 17.03 27.53 -32.34
N ARG A 12 16.44 26.94 -31.29
CA ARG A 12 15.56 27.69 -30.38
C ARG A 12 16.41 28.66 -29.56
N PRO A 13 15.93 29.88 -29.27
CA PRO A 13 16.62 30.79 -28.36
C PRO A 13 16.65 30.17 -26.96
N PHE A 14 17.75 29.49 -26.64
CA PHE A 14 18.04 29.01 -25.30
C PHE A 14 18.44 30.24 -24.47
N LEU A 15 17.65 30.59 -23.45
CA LEU A 15 18.02 31.66 -22.51
C LEU A 15 19.14 31.14 -21.61
N ASN A 16 20.35 31.06 -22.18
CA ASN A 16 21.54 30.55 -21.52
C ASN A 16 21.92 31.47 -20.35
N TYR A 17 22.49 30.90 -19.30
CA TYR A 17 22.93 31.62 -18.09
C TYR A 17 21.82 32.15 -17.15
N TYR A 18 20.61 31.58 -17.23
CA TYR A 18 19.51 31.92 -16.32
C TYR A 18 18.93 30.67 -15.66
N THR A 19 18.36 30.86 -14.47
CA THR A 19 17.64 29.83 -13.71
C THR A 19 16.23 30.33 -13.42
N LEU A 20 15.22 29.54 -13.77
CA LEU A 20 13.81 29.83 -13.52
C LEU A 20 13.42 29.39 -12.10
N ILE A 21 12.94 30.34 -11.29
CA ILE A 21 12.55 30.10 -9.91
C ILE A 21 11.08 29.66 -9.86
N LEU A 22 10.83 28.38 -9.55
CA LEU A 22 9.47 27.84 -9.38
C LEU A 22 9.26 27.24 -7.99
N HIS A 23 10.28 26.71 -7.33
CA HIS A 23 10.10 26.09 -6.02
C HIS A 23 10.07 27.09 -4.86
N ARG A 24 8.97 27.05 -4.08
CA ARG A 24 8.68 27.79 -2.83
C ARG A 24 9.06 29.27 -2.84
N VAL A 25 8.42 30.00 -3.74
CA VAL A 25 8.34 31.45 -3.60
C VAL A 25 7.24 31.79 -2.60
N THR A 26 7.57 32.56 -1.56
CA THR A 26 6.60 33.01 -0.55
C THR A 26 5.77 34.20 -1.03
N ASP A 27 6.27 34.94 -2.01
CA ASP A 27 5.58 36.01 -2.71
C ASP A 27 5.23 35.56 -4.14
N SER A 28 4.00 35.80 -4.58
CA SER A 28 3.59 35.52 -5.96
C SER A 28 4.43 36.25 -7.02
N SER A 29 5.11 37.35 -6.63
CA SER A 29 5.90 38.18 -7.54
C SER A 29 7.20 37.54 -8.03
N GLU A 30 7.79 36.60 -7.27
CA GLU A 30 9.06 35.95 -7.63
C GLU A 30 8.86 34.55 -8.24
N TYR A 31 7.62 34.04 -8.26
CA TYR A 31 7.27 32.75 -8.90
C TYR A 31 7.30 32.89 -10.42
N GLY A 32 8.15 32.09 -11.08
CA GLY A 32 8.40 32.19 -12.52
C GLY A 32 9.43 33.27 -12.88
N SER A 33 10.12 33.86 -11.89
CA SER A 33 11.19 34.82 -12.15
C SER A 33 12.45 34.15 -12.73
N LEU A 34 13.15 34.90 -13.59
CA LEU A 34 14.43 34.51 -14.17
C LEU A 34 15.56 35.14 -13.38
N LEU A 35 16.47 34.32 -12.88
CA LEU A 35 17.66 34.76 -12.16
C LEU A 35 18.91 34.49 -12.99
N ALA A 36 19.67 35.53 -13.34
CA ALA A 36 20.93 35.37 -14.07
C ALA A 36 21.98 34.72 -13.17
N TRP A 37 22.85 33.87 -13.74
CA TRP A 37 23.94 33.24 -12.98
C TRP A 37 24.98 34.25 -12.50
N ASP A 38 25.14 35.36 -13.22
CA ASP A 38 26.02 36.46 -12.82
C ASP A 38 25.46 37.25 -11.62
N ASP A 39 24.14 37.27 -11.47
CA ASP A 39 23.45 37.99 -10.40
C ASP A 39 23.37 37.16 -9.11
N HIS A 40 23.47 35.82 -9.20
CA HIS A 40 23.45 34.94 -8.04
C HIS A 40 24.37 33.72 -8.22
N PRO A 41 25.43 33.58 -7.40
CA PRO A 41 26.47 32.56 -7.59
C PRO A 41 25.93 31.12 -7.51
N ASP A 42 24.85 30.92 -6.76
CA ASP A 42 24.23 29.58 -6.63
C ASP A 42 23.21 29.25 -7.73
N ALA A 43 22.78 30.22 -8.57
CA ALA A 43 21.71 30.02 -9.54
C ALA A 43 22.05 28.91 -10.55
N PHE A 44 23.29 28.89 -11.04
CA PHE A 44 23.81 27.82 -11.89
C PHE A 44 23.69 26.44 -11.23
N GLY A 45 24.08 26.37 -9.95
CA GLY A 45 24.03 25.15 -9.15
C GLY A 45 22.61 24.70 -8.85
N TRP A 46 21.68 25.63 -8.63
CA TRP A 46 20.28 25.30 -8.41
C TRP A 46 19.63 24.64 -9.62
N MET A 47 19.95 25.12 -10.83
CA MET A 47 19.45 24.50 -12.06
C MET A 47 20.10 23.12 -12.30
N HIS A 48 21.43 23.01 -12.21
CA HIS A 48 22.12 21.75 -12.49
C HIS A 48 21.85 20.64 -11.48
N ASN A 49 21.57 21.02 -10.21
CA ASN A 49 21.16 20.08 -9.17
C ASN A 49 19.63 19.91 -9.09
N GLN A 50 18.89 20.39 -10.10
CA GLN A 50 17.43 20.30 -10.22
C GLN A 50 16.65 20.87 -9.02
N LYS A 51 17.25 21.80 -8.27
CA LYS A 51 16.58 22.55 -7.19
C LYS A 51 15.62 23.60 -7.75
N GLN A 52 15.95 24.14 -8.93
CA GLN A 52 15.17 25.06 -9.74
C GLN A 52 15.27 24.63 -11.21
N PHE A 53 14.54 25.29 -12.11
CA PHE A 53 14.37 24.81 -13.48
C PHE A 53 15.22 25.59 -14.48
N ALA A 54 15.60 24.93 -15.57
CA ALA A 54 16.05 25.66 -16.74
C ALA A 54 14.84 26.43 -17.31
N PRO A 55 15.04 27.67 -17.78
CA PRO A 55 13.98 28.39 -18.48
C PRO A 55 13.65 27.64 -19.79
N ALA A 56 12.60 26.83 -19.75
CA ALA A 56 11.95 26.30 -20.93
C ALA A 56 10.86 27.29 -21.38
N ASP A 57 10.46 27.20 -22.65
CA ASP A 57 9.41 28.07 -23.24
C ASP A 57 8.21 28.22 -22.29
N GLU A 58 7.81 29.48 -22.04
CA GLU A 58 6.52 29.79 -21.43
C GLU A 58 5.43 29.00 -22.17
N PRO A 59 4.56 28.25 -21.48
CA PRO A 59 3.43 27.63 -22.15
C PRO A 59 2.61 28.75 -22.80
N PRO A 60 2.18 28.61 -24.06
CA PRO A 60 1.39 29.64 -24.70
C PRO A 60 0.15 29.88 -23.84
N LEU A 61 0.02 31.10 -23.29
CA LEU A 61 -1.17 31.56 -22.61
C LEU A 61 -2.31 31.56 -23.63
N LYS A 62 -3.03 30.45 -23.70
CA LYS A 62 -4.20 30.32 -24.55
C LYS A 62 -5.44 30.67 -23.74
N THR A 63 -6.27 31.52 -24.34
CA THR A 63 -7.56 31.99 -23.84
C THR A 63 -8.40 30.86 -23.23
N GLU A 64 -9.14 31.21 -22.18
CA GLU A 64 -9.84 30.34 -21.19
C GLU A 64 -10.60 29.13 -21.76
N VAL A 65 -11.01 29.15 -23.04
CA VAL A 65 -11.80 28.09 -23.67
C VAL A 65 -10.96 26.86 -24.11
N GLU A 66 -9.64 26.99 -24.30
CA GLU A 66 -8.74 25.86 -24.66
C GLU A 66 -8.06 25.19 -23.44
N SER A 67 -8.34 25.67 -22.22
CA SER A 67 -7.66 25.28 -20.96
C SER A 67 -8.08 23.92 -20.36
N LEU A 68 -9.00 23.20 -20.99
CA LEU A 68 -9.64 21.99 -20.43
C LEU A 68 -9.07 20.66 -20.96
N GLY A 69 -8.02 20.69 -21.79
CA GLY A 69 -7.37 19.49 -22.31
C GLY A 69 -6.31 18.91 -21.36
N PHE A 70 -6.20 17.58 -21.27
CA PHE A 70 -5.13 16.88 -20.53
C PHE A 70 -3.72 17.37 -20.90
N GLU A 71 -3.50 17.79 -22.14
CA GLU A 71 -2.23 18.37 -22.61
C GLU A 71 -1.91 19.73 -21.94
N SER A 72 -2.93 20.55 -21.69
CA SER A 72 -2.78 21.84 -20.98
C SER A 72 -2.50 21.64 -19.50
N LEU A 73 -3.12 20.64 -18.86
CA LEU A 73 -2.87 20.27 -17.47
C LEU A 73 -1.45 19.72 -17.27
N ALA A 74 -0.95 18.91 -18.20
CA ALA A 74 0.41 18.37 -18.15
C ALA A 74 1.47 19.47 -18.39
N ALA A 75 1.23 20.39 -19.33
CA ALA A 75 2.14 21.51 -19.60
C ALA A 75 2.21 22.53 -18.45
N ALA A 76 1.11 22.70 -17.69
CA ALA A 76 1.05 23.59 -16.52
C ALA A 76 1.50 22.94 -15.21
N ALA A 77 1.76 21.62 -15.18
CA ALA A 77 2.11 20.90 -13.96
C ALA A 77 3.39 21.40 -13.25
N PRO A 78 4.47 21.81 -13.95
CA PRO A 78 5.65 22.41 -13.31
C PRO A 78 5.38 23.80 -12.71
N TYR A 79 4.34 24.49 -13.21
CA TYR A 79 3.97 25.87 -12.89
C TYR A 79 2.84 25.98 -11.85
N ARG A 80 2.47 24.85 -11.21
CA ARG A 80 1.57 24.86 -10.05
C ARG A 80 2.38 24.92 -8.77
N VAL A 81 1.85 25.64 -7.77
CA VAL A 81 2.37 25.60 -6.40
C VAL A 81 2.37 24.14 -5.93
N PRO A 82 3.54 23.54 -5.61
CA PRO A 82 3.59 22.15 -5.18
C PRO A 82 2.69 21.91 -3.98
N ALA A 83 1.99 20.77 -3.97
CA ALA A 83 1.24 20.33 -2.80
C ALA A 83 2.17 20.32 -1.59
N LYS A 84 1.73 20.92 -0.48
CA LYS A 84 2.56 21.01 0.73
C LYS A 84 2.78 19.60 1.27
N PHE A 85 4.02 19.28 1.56
CA PHE A 85 4.37 18.06 2.29
C PHE A 85 3.82 18.15 3.72
N GLU A 86 2.83 17.33 4.05
CA GLU A 86 2.08 17.37 5.31
C GLU A 86 2.43 16.16 6.18
N LEU A 87 3.66 16.18 6.71
CA LEU A 87 4.19 15.08 7.51
C LEU A 87 3.39 14.81 8.79
N GLU A 88 2.81 15.84 9.42
CA GLU A 88 1.91 15.67 10.57
C GLU A 88 0.66 14.86 10.22
N LYS A 89 0.13 15.00 8.99
CA LYS A 89 -1.02 14.20 8.55
C LYS A 89 -0.61 12.75 8.30
N VAL A 90 0.60 12.52 7.79
CA VAL A 90 1.17 11.17 7.65
C VAL A 90 1.31 10.51 9.03
N GLU A 91 1.86 11.22 10.01
CA GLU A 91 1.98 10.72 11.38
C GLU A 91 0.61 10.39 11.97
N SER A 92 -0.35 11.31 11.88
CA SER A 92 -1.72 11.11 12.39
C SER A 92 -2.44 9.93 11.73
N LEU A 93 -2.31 9.78 10.41
CA LEU A 93 -2.89 8.66 9.67
C LEU A 93 -2.30 7.32 10.13
N LEU A 94 -0.98 7.24 10.29
CA LEU A 94 -0.30 6.04 10.76
C LEU A 94 -0.62 5.75 12.24
N ALA A 95 -0.76 6.77 13.07
CA ALA A 95 -1.18 6.64 14.47
C ALA A 95 -2.59 6.04 14.56
N ALA A 96 -3.54 6.57 13.77
CA ALA A 96 -4.90 6.07 13.72
C ALA A 96 -4.95 4.62 13.22
N LYS A 97 -4.16 4.29 12.19
CA LYS A 97 -4.09 2.94 11.66
C LYS A 97 -3.46 1.95 12.64
N THR A 98 -2.43 2.38 13.38
CA THR A 98 -1.80 1.57 14.44
C THR A 98 -2.80 1.23 15.53
N ARG A 99 -3.55 2.21 16.04
CA ARG A 99 -4.62 1.98 17.04
C ARG A 99 -5.69 1.02 16.52
N ALA A 100 -6.13 1.20 15.28
CA ALA A 100 -7.10 0.29 14.67
C ALA A 100 -6.57 -1.16 14.56
N ALA A 101 -5.25 -1.35 14.37
CA ALA A 101 -4.63 -2.66 14.37
C ALA A 101 -4.49 -3.26 15.78
N GLU A 102 -4.25 -2.43 16.80
CA GLU A 102 -4.29 -2.84 18.22
C GLU A 102 -5.70 -3.32 18.60
N ASP A 103 -6.71 -2.51 18.29
CA ASP A 103 -8.12 -2.85 18.52
C ASP A 103 -8.52 -4.14 17.81
N HIS A 104 -8.03 -4.35 16.57
CA HIS A 104 -8.26 -5.59 15.83
C HIS A 104 -7.71 -6.83 16.57
N LEU A 105 -6.49 -6.75 17.11
CA LEU A 105 -5.89 -7.85 17.86
C LEU A 105 -6.56 -8.08 19.22
N TRP A 106 -6.97 -7.02 19.92
CA TRP A 106 -7.76 -7.16 21.14
C TRP A 106 -9.11 -7.83 20.86
N ALA A 107 -9.81 -7.40 19.82
CA ALA A 107 -11.09 -8.01 19.42
C ALA A 107 -10.93 -9.49 19.03
N LEU A 108 -9.83 -9.86 18.36
CA LEU A 108 -9.53 -11.27 18.08
C LEU A 108 -9.27 -12.11 19.34
N ARG A 109 -8.83 -11.49 20.44
CA ARG A 109 -8.55 -12.17 21.72
C ARG A 109 -9.73 -12.19 22.68
N GLU A 110 -10.59 -11.17 22.64
CA GLU A 110 -11.60 -10.94 23.67
C GLU A 110 -13.04 -11.13 23.19
N ASP A 111 -13.31 -11.03 21.88
CA ASP A 111 -14.65 -11.16 21.32
C ASP A 111 -14.80 -12.48 20.52
N PRO A 112 -15.51 -13.50 21.06
CA PRO A 112 -15.75 -14.76 20.36
C PRO A 112 -16.49 -14.61 19.04
N HIS A 113 -17.41 -13.64 18.93
CA HIS A 113 -18.12 -13.38 17.69
C HIS A 113 -17.18 -12.83 16.62
N TYR A 114 -16.40 -11.82 16.99
CA TYR A 114 -15.44 -11.19 16.11
C TYR A 114 -14.40 -12.20 15.62
N PHE A 115 -13.82 -12.97 16.54
CA PHE A 115 -12.89 -14.06 16.20
C PHE A 115 -13.51 -15.04 15.21
N HIS A 116 -14.73 -15.52 15.48
CA HIS A 116 -15.45 -16.43 14.58
C HIS A 116 -15.68 -15.84 13.19
N GLN A 117 -16.13 -14.59 13.12
CA GLN A 117 -16.37 -13.90 11.85
C GLN A 117 -15.10 -13.79 11.01
N HIS A 118 -13.97 -13.40 11.62
CA HIS A 118 -12.69 -13.32 10.92
C HIS A 118 -12.17 -14.68 10.44
N LEU A 119 -12.41 -15.76 11.19
CA LEU A 119 -12.07 -17.11 10.71
C LEU A 119 -12.93 -17.55 9.53
N VAL A 120 -14.23 -17.24 9.55
CA VAL A 120 -15.14 -17.58 8.43
C VAL A 120 -14.78 -16.76 7.19
N GLU A 121 -14.55 -15.46 7.34
CA GLU A 121 -14.12 -14.58 6.26
C GLU A 121 -12.76 -15.05 5.70
N GLY A 122 -11.79 -15.32 6.56
CA GLY A 122 -10.48 -15.84 6.18
C GLY A 122 -10.58 -17.17 5.43
N LYS A 123 -11.44 -18.10 5.88
CA LYS A 123 -11.76 -19.35 5.16
C LYS A 123 -12.25 -19.06 3.75
N GLU A 124 -13.21 -18.15 3.58
CA GLU A 124 -13.78 -17.85 2.26
C GLU A 124 -12.79 -17.17 1.31
N HIS A 125 -11.63 -16.73 1.80
CA HIS A 125 -10.57 -16.13 0.98
C HIS A 125 -9.37 -17.08 0.76
N ARG A 126 -9.52 -18.36 1.12
CA ARG A 126 -8.51 -19.40 0.88
C ARG A 126 -8.57 -19.97 -0.54
N GLN A 127 -7.40 -20.17 -1.16
CA GLN A 127 -7.30 -20.81 -2.48
C GLN A 127 -7.77 -22.27 -2.48
N GLU A 128 -7.77 -22.95 -1.33
CA GLU A 128 -8.37 -24.27 -1.14
C GLU A 128 -9.87 -24.27 -1.50
N MET A 129 -10.57 -23.14 -1.36
CA MET A 129 -12.00 -23.01 -1.67
C MET A 129 -12.27 -22.95 -3.19
N ILE A 130 -11.23 -22.83 -4.02
CA ILE A 130 -11.32 -22.88 -5.48
C ILE A 130 -11.43 -24.34 -5.93
N LYS A 131 -12.39 -24.64 -6.80
CA LYS A 131 -12.48 -25.98 -7.44
C LYS A 131 -11.35 -26.16 -8.47
N ASP A 132 -10.83 -27.38 -8.62
CA ASP A 132 -9.85 -27.63 -9.68
C ASP A 132 -10.43 -27.54 -11.08
N THR A 133 -9.55 -27.64 -12.08
CA THR A 133 -9.90 -27.79 -13.49
C THR A 133 -10.85 -28.96 -13.78
N GLY A 134 -10.92 -29.96 -12.90
CA GLY A 134 -11.90 -31.07 -12.95
C GLY A 134 -13.15 -30.84 -12.10
N GLY A 135 -13.33 -29.65 -11.51
CA GLY A 135 -14.49 -29.30 -10.69
C GLY A 135 -14.49 -29.88 -9.27
N ARG A 136 -13.40 -30.50 -8.81
CA ARG A 136 -13.33 -31.17 -7.50
C ARG A 136 -12.91 -30.21 -6.38
N PRO A 137 -13.34 -30.44 -5.12
CA PRO A 137 -12.86 -29.68 -3.96
C PRO A 137 -11.41 -30.02 -3.61
N HIS A 138 -10.73 -29.14 -2.87
CA HIS A 138 -9.38 -29.39 -2.39
C HIS A 138 -9.35 -30.58 -1.39
N PRO A 139 -8.30 -31.44 -1.38
CA PRO A 139 -8.23 -32.60 -0.49
C PRO A 139 -8.39 -32.28 1.00
N THR A 140 -7.92 -31.13 1.46
CA THR A 140 -8.05 -30.71 2.87
C THR A 140 -9.46 -30.26 3.26
N LEU A 141 -10.38 -30.16 2.30
CA LEU A 141 -11.80 -29.88 2.53
C LEU A 141 -12.64 -31.17 2.55
N VAL A 142 -11.99 -32.34 2.41
CA VAL A 142 -12.66 -33.62 2.54
C VAL A 142 -12.93 -33.88 4.03
N PRO A 143 -14.15 -34.32 4.40
CA PRO A 143 -14.49 -34.62 5.79
C PRO A 143 -13.44 -35.51 6.47
N GLY A 144 -12.99 -35.11 7.66
CA GLY A 144 -11.94 -35.79 8.41
C GLY A 144 -10.51 -35.31 8.12
N GLN A 145 -10.30 -34.40 7.16
CA GLN A 145 -8.99 -33.79 6.86
C GLN A 145 -8.97 -32.26 7.08
N GLU A 146 -10.05 -31.71 7.62
CA GLU A 146 -10.25 -30.26 7.79
C GLU A 146 -9.36 -29.64 8.88
N ALA A 147 -8.82 -30.44 9.80
CA ALA A 147 -7.95 -29.94 10.87
C ALA A 147 -6.72 -29.18 10.34
N LEU A 148 -6.11 -29.67 9.26
CA LEU A 148 -4.98 -28.98 8.62
C LEU A 148 -5.45 -27.68 7.94
N PHE A 149 -6.63 -27.70 7.33
CA PHE A 149 -7.21 -26.51 6.70
C PHE A 149 -7.47 -25.41 7.72
N TRP A 150 -8.14 -25.74 8.84
CA TRP A 150 -8.41 -24.77 9.90
C TRP A 150 -7.15 -24.29 10.60
N THR A 151 -6.14 -25.16 10.79
CA THR A 151 -4.82 -24.73 11.29
C THR A 151 -4.23 -23.64 10.40
N ARG A 152 -4.30 -23.79 9.08
CA ARG A 152 -3.82 -22.77 8.14
C ARG A 152 -4.67 -21.51 8.17
N VAL A 153 -6.00 -21.62 8.22
CA VAL A 153 -6.90 -20.44 8.29
C VAL A 153 -6.59 -19.62 9.54
N ILE A 154 -6.58 -20.26 10.71
CA ILE A 154 -6.27 -19.61 11.99
C ILE A 154 -4.88 -18.99 11.96
N GLY A 155 -3.88 -19.73 11.47
CA GLY A 155 -2.51 -19.22 11.36
C GLY A 155 -2.42 -17.97 10.48
N ASN A 156 -3.11 -17.92 9.34
CA ASN A 156 -3.10 -16.73 8.48
C ASN A 156 -3.80 -15.54 9.13
N VAL A 157 -5.00 -15.72 9.70
CA VAL A 157 -5.73 -14.64 10.39
C VAL A 157 -4.88 -14.02 11.50
N LEU A 158 -4.19 -14.86 12.30
CA LEU A 158 -3.33 -14.37 13.37
C LEU A 158 -2.06 -13.69 12.84
N VAL A 159 -1.36 -14.30 11.88
CA VAL A 159 -0.16 -13.70 11.27
C VAL A 159 -0.50 -12.35 10.64
N GLU A 160 -1.60 -12.24 9.92
CA GLU A 160 -2.06 -11.00 9.31
C GLU A 160 -2.31 -9.92 10.36
N GLY A 161 -3.02 -10.24 11.46
CA GLY A 161 -3.29 -9.29 12.53
C GLY A 161 -2.01 -8.77 13.20
N TYR A 162 -1.08 -9.66 13.55
CA TYR A 162 0.20 -9.24 14.15
C TYR A 162 1.07 -8.47 13.17
N PHE A 163 1.15 -8.90 11.92
CA PHE A 163 1.98 -8.22 10.91
C PHE A 163 1.44 -6.83 10.60
N GLU A 164 0.12 -6.67 10.55
CA GLU A 164 -0.52 -5.37 10.41
C GLU A 164 -0.12 -4.42 11.55
N LEU A 165 -0.24 -4.86 12.81
CA LEU A 165 0.15 -4.04 13.97
C LEU A 165 1.64 -3.69 13.95
N GLU A 166 2.52 -4.67 13.79
CA GLU A 166 3.97 -4.46 13.81
C GLU A 166 4.43 -3.50 12.69
N THR A 167 3.87 -3.68 11.50
CA THR A 167 4.21 -2.85 10.34
C THR A 167 3.78 -1.40 10.57
N PHE A 168 2.53 -1.16 10.97
CA PHE A 168 2.04 0.20 11.16
C PHE A 168 2.64 0.88 12.40
N SER A 169 2.96 0.12 13.46
CA SER A 169 3.66 0.65 14.63
C SER A 169 5.07 1.14 14.29
N GLU A 170 5.84 0.37 13.51
CA GLU A 170 7.18 0.80 13.09
C GLU A 170 7.10 2.01 12.14
N LEU A 171 6.15 2.03 11.20
CA LEU A 171 5.93 3.20 10.33
C LEU A 171 5.52 4.44 11.12
N HIS A 172 4.64 4.29 12.13
CA HIS A 172 4.23 5.37 13.02
C HIS A 172 5.39 5.91 13.86
N GLN A 173 6.23 5.03 14.40
CA GLN A 173 7.41 5.45 15.16
C GLN A 173 8.42 6.23 14.28
N GLN A 174 8.61 5.79 13.03
CA GLN A 174 9.47 6.49 12.08
C GLN A 174 8.87 7.84 11.66
N SER A 175 7.56 7.94 11.41
CA SER A 175 6.92 9.21 11.05
C SER A 175 6.97 10.22 12.19
N LYS A 176 6.80 9.78 13.45
CA LYS A 176 6.99 10.65 14.63
C LYS A 176 8.42 11.19 14.70
N THR A 177 9.41 10.33 14.48
CA THR A 177 10.82 10.74 14.43
C THR A 177 11.05 11.78 13.32
N LEU A 178 10.40 11.62 12.17
CA LEU A 178 10.48 12.58 11.08
C LEU A 178 9.85 13.94 11.47
N VAL A 179 8.70 13.96 12.14
CA VAL A 179 8.05 15.20 12.61
C VAL A 179 8.96 15.95 13.57
N ASP A 180 9.59 15.22 14.51
CA ASP A 180 10.55 15.80 15.45
C ASP A 180 11.78 16.38 14.73
N LEU A 181 12.33 15.66 13.75
CA LEU A 181 13.47 16.13 12.95
C LEU A 181 13.10 17.31 12.04
N GLN A 182 11.91 17.31 11.44
CA GLN A 182 11.41 18.42 10.64
C GLN A 182 11.30 19.69 11.49
N SER A 183 10.80 19.57 12.73
CA SER A 183 10.71 20.67 13.69
C SER A 183 12.09 21.15 14.14
N LYS A 184 13.00 20.22 14.47
CA LYS A 184 14.39 20.49 14.88
C LYS A 184 15.15 21.29 13.82
N TYR A 185 14.97 20.94 12.55
CA TYR A 185 15.69 21.55 11.42
C TYR A 185 14.87 22.60 10.65
N ALA A 186 13.73 23.05 11.18
CA ALA A 186 12.81 23.94 10.47
C ALA A 186 13.48 25.22 9.91
N ALA A 187 14.48 25.76 10.63
CA ALA A 187 15.24 26.94 10.20
C ALA A 187 16.28 26.64 9.09
N ASP A 188 16.78 25.41 9.02
CA ASP A 188 17.82 24.99 8.07
C ASP A 188 17.23 24.44 6.77
N ILE A 189 15.97 23.98 6.80
CA ILE A 189 15.26 23.44 5.64
C ILE A 189 14.95 24.57 4.66
N SER A 190 15.76 24.65 3.60
CA SER A 190 15.57 25.57 2.48
C SER A 190 15.68 24.81 1.16
N PRO A 191 14.77 24.99 0.19
CA PRO A 191 14.82 24.31 -1.13
C PRO A 191 16.15 24.48 -1.87
N MET A 192 16.87 25.56 -1.59
CA MET A 192 18.16 25.88 -2.19
C MET A 192 19.32 25.10 -1.54
N LYS A 193 19.10 24.54 -0.36
CA LYS A 193 20.09 23.79 0.42
C LYS A 193 19.73 22.30 0.44
N ASP A 194 20.73 21.48 0.65
CA ASP A 194 20.49 20.06 0.88
C ASP A 194 19.87 19.87 2.27
N LEU A 195 19.07 18.82 2.43
CA LEU A 195 18.51 18.50 3.74
C LEU A 195 19.63 18.15 4.71
N PRO A 196 19.51 18.52 6.00
CA PRO A 196 20.42 18.04 7.03
C PRO A 196 20.53 16.52 6.98
N ARG A 197 21.77 16.01 7.01
CA ARG A 197 22.08 14.59 6.78
C ARG A 197 21.24 13.65 7.65
N GLU A 198 21.06 13.99 8.94
CA GLU A 198 20.23 13.21 9.87
C GLU A 198 18.77 13.08 9.38
N TYR A 199 18.18 14.18 8.91
CA TYR A 199 16.81 14.20 8.42
C TYR A 199 16.67 13.48 7.07
N LEU A 200 17.61 13.66 6.15
CA LEU A 200 17.63 12.93 4.88
C LEU A 200 17.70 11.41 5.11
N LEU A 201 18.59 10.95 6.00
CA LEU A 201 18.72 9.53 6.34
C LEU A 201 17.41 8.96 6.89
N ALA A 202 16.75 9.70 7.78
CA ALA A 202 15.45 9.29 8.33
C ALA A 202 14.37 9.19 7.23
N LEU A 203 14.33 10.13 6.29
CA LEU A 203 13.38 10.10 5.16
C LEU A 203 13.60 8.90 4.25
N LEU A 204 14.87 8.61 3.92
CA LEU A 204 15.22 7.45 3.08
C LEU A 204 14.91 6.13 3.78
N ARG A 205 15.15 6.05 5.09
CA ARG A 205 14.75 4.90 5.91
C ARG A 205 13.25 4.69 5.89
N PHE A 206 12.48 5.75 6.14
CA PHE A 206 11.01 5.69 6.12
C PHE A 206 10.47 5.27 4.75
N ARG A 207 11.03 5.83 3.67
CA ARG A 207 10.72 5.43 2.29
C ARG A 207 11.04 3.95 2.04
N HIS A 208 12.18 3.46 2.49
CA HIS A 208 12.56 2.05 2.35
C HIS A 208 11.56 1.14 3.07
N PHE A 209 11.21 1.46 4.33
CA PHE A 209 10.25 0.69 5.10
C PHE A 209 8.86 0.68 4.47
N LEU A 210 8.37 1.82 3.94
CA LEU A 210 7.11 1.87 3.21
C LEU A 210 7.08 0.94 2.00
N ASN A 211 8.14 0.97 1.18
CA ASN A 211 8.26 0.09 0.01
C ASN A 211 8.29 -1.40 0.40
N GLN A 212 9.01 -1.76 1.46
CA GLN A 212 9.02 -3.15 1.95
C GLN A 212 7.68 -3.55 2.57
N ALA A 213 7.05 -2.66 3.32
CA ALA A 213 5.76 -2.87 3.95
C ALA A 213 4.63 -3.09 2.92
N ALA A 214 4.71 -2.47 1.74
CA ALA A 214 3.75 -2.67 0.65
C ALA A 214 3.80 -4.10 0.06
N LYS A 215 4.97 -4.75 0.05
CA LYS A 215 5.12 -6.09 -0.55
C LYS A 215 4.23 -7.15 0.09
N GLY A 216 3.97 -7.05 1.40
CA GLY A 216 3.09 -7.98 2.12
C GLY A 216 1.66 -7.96 1.57
N PRO A 217 0.95 -6.82 1.65
CA PRO A 217 -0.38 -6.65 1.06
C PRO A 217 -0.45 -6.95 -0.45
N LEU A 218 0.56 -6.57 -1.24
CA LEU A 218 0.61 -6.92 -2.68
C LEU A 218 0.62 -8.45 -2.89
N ALA A 219 1.44 -9.17 -2.10
CA ALA A 219 1.48 -10.63 -2.15
C ALA A 219 0.16 -11.27 -1.64
N GLN A 220 -0.50 -10.67 -0.65
CA GLN A 220 -1.81 -11.10 -0.16
C GLN A 220 -2.88 -10.96 -1.25
N LEU A 221 -2.93 -9.82 -1.96
CA LEU A 221 -3.89 -9.59 -3.05
C LEU A 221 -3.84 -10.72 -4.09
N LYS A 222 -2.64 -11.18 -4.46
CA LYS A 222 -2.45 -12.29 -5.42
C LYS A 222 -3.21 -13.56 -5.03
N GLN A 223 -3.23 -13.88 -3.74
CA GLN A 223 -3.85 -15.11 -3.23
C GLN A 223 -5.32 -14.90 -2.93
N THR A 224 -5.63 -13.78 -2.28
CA THR A 224 -6.94 -13.44 -1.74
C THR A 224 -7.93 -13.07 -2.84
N VAL A 225 -7.55 -12.25 -3.83
CA VAL A 225 -8.48 -11.79 -4.88
C VAL A 225 -8.99 -12.98 -5.69
N VAL A 226 -8.09 -13.84 -6.17
CA VAL A 226 -8.49 -15.00 -7.00
C VAL A 226 -9.34 -16.02 -6.25
N ALA A 227 -9.24 -16.04 -4.92
CA ALA A 227 -10.01 -16.90 -4.03
C ALA A 227 -11.29 -16.25 -3.49
N SER A 228 -11.41 -14.93 -3.54
CA SER A 228 -12.55 -14.20 -2.98
C SER A 228 -13.88 -14.63 -3.62
N PRO A 229 -14.99 -14.72 -2.86
CA PRO A 229 -16.25 -15.23 -3.38
C PRO A 229 -16.73 -14.59 -4.70
N PRO A 230 -16.65 -13.26 -4.91
CA PRO A 230 -17.09 -12.62 -6.15
C PRO A 230 -16.21 -12.95 -7.37
N MET A 231 -14.90 -13.09 -7.16
CA MET A 231 -13.91 -13.29 -8.23
C MET A 231 -13.61 -14.77 -8.51
N ARG A 232 -13.82 -15.66 -7.54
CA ARG A 232 -13.46 -17.08 -7.60
C ARG A 232 -13.99 -17.79 -8.84
N ARG A 233 -15.14 -17.35 -9.36
CA ARG A 233 -15.77 -17.90 -10.57
C ARG A 233 -14.85 -17.86 -11.80
N PHE A 234 -13.95 -16.90 -11.89
CA PHE A 234 -13.04 -16.72 -13.02
C PHE A 234 -11.81 -17.63 -13.00
N TYR A 235 -11.60 -18.35 -11.89
CA TYR A 235 -10.36 -19.07 -11.63
C TYR A 235 -10.60 -20.55 -11.31
N ALA A 236 -9.61 -21.37 -11.59
CA ALA A 236 -9.57 -22.79 -11.21
C ALA A 236 -8.19 -23.10 -10.63
N ARG A 237 -8.13 -24.02 -9.67
CA ARG A 237 -6.82 -24.55 -9.22
C ARG A 237 -6.36 -25.66 -10.14
N LEU A 238 -5.05 -25.85 -10.28
CA LEU A 238 -4.53 -27.09 -10.81
C LEU A 238 -4.71 -28.21 -9.77
N PRO A 239 -4.88 -29.47 -10.20
CA PRO A 239 -4.86 -30.61 -9.28
C PRO A 239 -3.56 -30.59 -8.46
N PRO A 240 -3.63 -30.77 -7.14
CA PRO A 240 -2.45 -30.67 -6.29
C PRO A 240 -1.49 -31.82 -6.61
N MET A 241 -0.20 -31.51 -6.68
CA MET A 241 0.85 -32.53 -6.85
C MET A 241 0.91 -33.48 -5.65
N ASP A 242 0.64 -32.97 -4.44
CA ASP A 242 0.49 -33.74 -3.22
C ASP A 242 -0.70 -33.19 -2.40
N ARG A 243 -1.44 -34.10 -1.75
CA ARG A 243 -2.65 -33.79 -0.96
C ARG A 243 -2.37 -32.90 0.25
N THR A 244 -1.14 -32.91 0.77
CA THR A 244 -0.76 -32.13 1.97
C THR A 244 0.00 -30.84 1.66
N SER A 245 0.41 -30.66 0.40
CA SER A 245 1.12 -29.48 -0.06
C SER A 245 0.37 -28.19 0.27
N SER A 246 1.08 -27.18 0.76
CA SER A 246 0.58 -25.81 0.91
C SER A 246 0.64 -25.02 -0.39
N LYS A 247 1.38 -25.50 -1.40
CA LYS A 247 1.51 -24.83 -2.69
C LYS A 247 0.29 -25.13 -3.57
N ILE A 248 -0.49 -24.09 -3.84
CA ILE A 248 -1.65 -24.14 -4.73
C ILE A 248 -1.34 -23.28 -5.95
N GLN A 249 -1.57 -23.83 -7.14
CA GLN A 249 -1.46 -23.08 -8.40
C GLN A 249 -2.86 -22.79 -8.90
N VAL A 250 -3.10 -21.52 -9.23
CA VAL A 250 -4.40 -21.03 -9.71
C VAL A 250 -4.21 -20.52 -11.13
N VAL A 251 -5.14 -20.89 -12.01
CA VAL A 251 -5.18 -20.51 -13.42
C VAL A 251 -6.52 -19.86 -13.76
N SER A 252 -6.54 -19.04 -14.81
CA SER A 252 -7.80 -18.51 -15.36
C SER A 252 -8.62 -19.61 -16.02
N ARG A 253 -9.94 -19.56 -15.87
CA ARG A 253 -10.88 -20.46 -16.57
C ARG A 253 -11.16 -20.05 -18.02
N GLY A 254 -10.65 -18.90 -18.47
CA GLY A 254 -10.97 -18.36 -19.80
C GLY A 254 -12.43 -17.92 -19.94
N ILE A 255 -13.13 -17.65 -18.82
CA ILE A 255 -14.48 -17.09 -18.85
C ILE A 255 -14.41 -15.66 -19.36
N ASN A 256 -15.35 -15.30 -20.25
CA ASN A 256 -15.44 -13.94 -20.77
C ASN A 256 -15.78 -12.95 -19.65
N MET A 257 -14.84 -12.06 -19.36
CA MET A 257 -15.03 -10.92 -18.49
C MET A 257 -15.60 -9.73 -19.29
N SER A 258 -16.49 -8.98 -18.65
CA SER A 258 -16.93 -7.66 -19.10
C SER A 258 -15.75 -6.67 -19.18
N LYS A 259 -15.97 -5.51 -19.79
CA LYS A 259 -14.92 -4.47 -19.86
C LYS A 259 -14.49 -4.01 -18.46
N ILE A 260 -15.44 -3.82 -17.55
CA ILE A 260 -15.19 -3.38 -16.17
C ILE A 260 -14.42 -4.46 -15.40
N GLU A 261 -14.84 -5.72 -15.51
CA GLU A 261 -14.15 -6.86 -14.88
C GLU A 261 -12.70 -6.99 -15.36
N LYS A 262 -12.45 -6.77 -16.67
CA LYS A 262 -11.09 -6.75 -17.23
C LYS A 262 -10.26 -5.60 -16.69
N SER A 263 -10.82 -4.39 -16.64
CA SER A 263 -10.12 -3.21 -16.09
C SER A 263 -9.76 -3.41 -14.62
N LEU A 264 -10.70 -3.87 -13.80
CA LEU A 264 -10.46 -4.16 -12.39
C LEU A 264 -9.38 -5.24 -12.21
N THR A 265 -9.50 -6.34 -12.96
CA THR A 265 -8.52 -7.43 -12.92
C THR A 265 -7.13 -6.95 -13.35
N HIS A 266 -7.06 -6.04 -14.32
CA HIS A 266 -5.80 -5.46 -14.76
C HIS A 266 -5.14 -4.63 -13.66
N LEU A 267 -5.88 -3.69 -13.03
CA LEU A 267 -5.33 -2.86 -11.95
C LEU A 267 -4.86 -3.69 -10.76
N LEU A 268 -5.68 -4.66 -10.31
CA LEU A 268 -5.30 -5.54 -9.21
C LEU A 268 -4.08 -6.40 -9.56
N ARG A 269 -3.98 -6.84 -10.82
CA ARG A 269 -2.81 -7.59 -11.31
C ARG A 269 -1.55 -6.75 -11.36
N THR A 270 -1.64 -5.52 -11.83
CA THR A 270 -0.52 -4.57 -11.81
C THR A 270 0.01 -4.41 -10.39
N LEU A 271 -0.88 -4.29 -9.39
CA LEU A 271 -0.48 -4.25 -7.98
C LEU A 271 0.24 -5.54 -7.55
N TRP A 272 -0.40 -6.71 -7.65
CA TRP A 272 0.15 -7.93 -7.06
C TRP A 272 1.33 -8.56 -7.83
N GLU A 273 1.53 -8.19 -9.09
CA GLU A 273 2.71 -8.62 -9.85
C GLU A 273 3.97 -7.91 -9.38
N ASP A 274 3.83 -6.72 -8.76
CA ASP A 274 4.94 -5.91 -8.24
C ASP A 274 6.09 -5.80 -9.26
N GLY A 275 5.70 -5.58 -10.52
CA GLY A 275 6.57 -5.71 -11.68
C GLY A 275 6.92 -4.37 -12.33
N HIS A 276 7.40 -4.45 -13.57
CA HIS A 276 7.79 -3.26 -14.33
C HIS A 276 6.64 -2.27 -14.51
N ASP A 277 5.42 -2.76 -14.74
CA ASP A 277 4.24 -1.91 -14.91
C ASP A 277 3.96 -1.10 -13.63
N LEU A 278 4.04 -1.72 -12.44
CA LEU A 278 3.85 -1.01 -11.17
C LEU A 278 4.96 0.01 -10.93
N PHE A 279 6.21 -0.35 -11.28
CA PHE A 279 7.34 0.58 -11.21
C PHE A 279 7.12 1.82 -12.10
N LEU A 280 6.64 1.63 -13.33
CA LEU A 280 6.38 2.72 -14.27
C LEU A 280 5.20 3.59 -13.83
N PHE A 281 4.09 2.96 -13.43
CA PHE A 281 2.88 3.69 -13.04
C PHE A 281 2.97 4.30 -11.64
N ARG A 282 3.86 3.79 -10.77
CA ARG A 282 3.92 4.07 -9.33
C ARG A 282 2.72 3.52 -8.57
N LEU A 283 2.98 3.10 -7.33
CA LEU A 283 1.95 2.52 -6.46
C LEU A 283 0.78 3.48 -6.23
N SER A 284 1.05 4.77 -5.98
CA SER A 284 0.01 5.78 -5.74
C SER A 284 -0.98 5.88 -6.89
N ASN A 285 -0.50 6.00 -8.13
CA ASN A 285 -1.40 6.20 -9.28
C ASN A 285 -2.25 4.96 -9.57
N VAL A 286 -1.72 3.75 -9.36
CA VAL A 286 -2.48 2.51 -9.57
C VAL A 286 -3.55 2.35 -8.49
N VAL A 287 -3.25 2.72 -7.24
CA VAL A 287 -4.22 2.70 -6.14
C VAL A 287 -5.30 3.77 -6.34
N ASP A 288 -4.93 4.98 -6.75
CA ASP A 288 -5.87 6.07 -7.04
C ASP A 288 -6.81 5.71 -8.20
N GLU A 289 -6.28 5.11 -9.27
CA GLU A 289 -7.10 4.65 -10.40
C GLU A 289 -8.01 3.49 -10.01
N LEU A 290 -7.56 2.61 -9.10
CA LEU A 290 -8.40 1.57 -8.52
C LEU A 290 -9.54 2.17 -7.70
N GLU A 291 -9.25 3.13 -6.82
CA GLU A 291 -10.27 3.83 -6.02
C GLU A 291 -11.29 4.54 -6.92
N ARG A 292 -10.80 5.31 -7.91
CA ARG A 292 -11.64 5.97 -8.91
C ARG A 292 -12.56 4.97 -9.65
N LEU A 293 -12.06 3.79 -10.01
CA LEU A 293 -12.85 2.75 -10.66
C LEU A 293 -13.94 2.21 -9.73
N LEU A 294 -13.61 1.97 -8.46
CA LEU A 294 -14.56 1.45 -7.46
C LEU A 294 -15.65 2.47 -7.10
N GLU A 295 -15.34 3.76 -7.13
CA GLU A 295 -16.31 4.83 -6.93
C GLU A 295 -17.23 5.01 -8.13
N ALA A 296 -16.67 4.99 -9.34
CA ALA A 296 -17.42 5.25 -10.57
C ALA A 296 -18.30 4.07 -11.01
N GLU A 297 -17.84 2.83 -10.78
CA GLU A 297 -18.45 1.63 -11.35
C GLU A 297 -18.94 0.66 -10.26
N PRO A 298 -20.25 0.63 -9.95
CA PRO A 298 -20.81 -0.29 -8.95
C PRO A 298 -20.49 -1.77 -9.24
N ALA A 299 -20.44 -2.14 -10.53
CA ALA A 299 -20.10 -3.50 -10.94
C ALA A 299 -18.65 -3.90 -10.58
N ALA A 300 -17.72 -2.94 -10.50
CA ALA A 300 -16.38 -3.20 -9.99
C ALA A 300 -16.38 -3.36 -8.47
N ARG A 301 -17.12 -2.51 -7.77
CA ARG A 301 -17.26 -2.57 -6.31
C ARG A 301 -17.88 -3.89 -5.82
N ASP A 302 -18.88 -4.42 -6.54
CA ASP A 302 -19.53 -5.69 -6.21
C ASP A 302 -18.58 -6.90 -6.33
N LEU A 303 -17.42 -6.74 -6.99
CA LEU A 303 -16.39 -7.76 -7.11
C LEU A 303 -15.34 -7.69 -6.00
N ILE A 304 -15.33 -6.64 -5.19
CA ILE A 304 -14.43 -6.47 -4.06
C ILE A 304 -15.17 -6.87 -2.78
N SER A 305 -14.76 -8.00 -2.20
CA SER A 305 -15.23 -8.41 -0.87
C SER A 305 -14.68 -7.48 0.22
N PHE A 306 -15.30 -7.50 1.39
CA PHE A 306 -14.84 -6.74 2.55
C PHE A 306 -13.37 -7.04 2.90
N HIS A 307 -12.97 -8.31 2.90
CA HIS A 307 -11.58 -8.67 3.18
C HIS A 307 -10.59 -8.18 2.11
N VAL A 308 -10.94 -8.20 0.82
CA VAL A 308 -10.10 -7.59 -0.23
C VAL A 308 -10.02 -6.07 -0.06
N ALA A 309 -11.13 -5.42 0.28
CA ALA A 309 -11.16 -3.97 0.55
C ALA A 309 -10.24 -3.60 1.74
N LYS A 310 -10.16 -4.43 2.79
CA LYS A 310 -9.22 -4.22 3.91
C LYS A 310 -7.76 -4.18 3.42
N ILE A 311 -7.37 -5.10 2.55
CA ILE A 311 -6.00 -5.16 1.99
C ILE A 311 -5.73 -3.93 1.12
N ILE A 312 -6.69 -3.54 0.26
CA ILE A 312 -6.59 -2.33 -0.56
C ILE A 312 -6.44 -1.09 0.34
N GLY A 313 -7.23 -0.97 1.39
CA GLY A 313 -7.14 0.15 2.34
C GLY A 313 -5.78 0.27 3.01
N ASN A 314 -5.13 -0.85 3.34
CA ASN A 314 -3.76 -0.85 3.86
C ASN A 314 -2.76 -0.33 2.82
N LEU A 315 -2.91 -0.74 1.56
CA LEU A 315 -2.10 -0.23 0.44
C LEU A 315 -2.35 1.26 0.20
N SER A 316 -3.59 1.75 0.30
CA SER A 316 -3.93 3.17 0.16
C SER A 316 -3.24 4.05 1.20
N ILE A 317 -3.15 3.58 2.45
CA ILE A 317 -2.42 4.32 3.49
C ILE A 317 -0.93 4.39 3.16
N GLN A 318 -0.33 3.27 2.75
CA GLN A 318 1.10 3.21 2.40
C GLN A 318 1.40 4.02 1.14
N SER A 319 0.54 3.96 0.13
CA SER A 319 0.67 4.71 -1.12
C SER A 319 0.55 6.20 -0.86
N GLN A 320 -0.35 6.64 0.02
CA GLN A 320 -0.47 8.03 0.43
C GLN A 320 0.79 8.51 1.15
N CYS A 321 1.36 7.69 2.04
CA CYS A 321 2.62 8.03 2.71
C CYS A 321 3.78 8.18 1.71
N LEU A 322 3.88 7.27 0.74
CA LEU A 322 4.87 7.34 -0.33
C LEU A 322 4.66 8.59 -1.19
N HIS A 323 3.42 8.88 -1.58
CA HIS A 323 3.07 10.06 -2.37
C HIS A 323 3.50 11.35 -1.67
N GLN A 324 3.28 11.47 -0.35
CA GLN A 324 3.74 12.62 0.43
C GLN A 324 5.27 12.80 0.34
N LEU A 325 6.04 11.71 0.36
CA LEU A 325 7.49 11.80 0.15
C LEU A 325 7.86 12.21 -1.28
N GLU A 326 7.12 11.75 -2.28
CA GLU A 326 7.37 12.06 -3.70
C GLU A 326 7.10 13.53 -4.04
N ILE A 327 6.13 14.16 -3.38
CA ILE A 327 5.83 15.59 -3.56
C ILE A 327 6.75 16.50 -2.75
N TYR A 328 7.68 15.96 -1.94
CA TYR A 328 8.63 16.74 -1.15
C TYR A 328 9.79 17.30 -1.98
N GLN A 329 9.42 18.17 -2.91
CA GLN A 329 10.31 18.80 -3.88
C GLN A 329 11.11 19.97 -3.26
N PRO A 330 12.36 20.19 -3.70
CA PRO A 330 13.07 19.47 -4.79
C PRO A 330 13.75 18.16 -4.35
N TRP A 331 13.86 17.91 -3.05
CA TRP A 331 14.72 16.83 -2.52
C TRP A 331 14.30 15.43 -2.97
N ALA A 332 13.01 15.19 -3.18
CA ALA A 332 12.49 13.91 -3.63
C ALA A 332 13.11 13.41 -4.95
N GLN A 333 13.53 14.31 -5.85
CA GLN A 333 14.20 13.95 -7.11
C GLN A 333 15.52 13.22 -6.88
N ASN A 334 16.21 13.55 -5.79
CA ASN A 334 17.53 13.01 -5.48
C ASN A 334 17.46 11.82 -4.51
N PHE A 335 16.27 11.40 -4.06
CA PHE A 335 16.16 10.30 -3.10
C PHE A 335 16.70 8.98 -3.63
N ASP A 336 16.46 8.66 -4.91
CA ASP A 336 16.97 7.43 -5.50
C ASP A 336 18.51 7.43 -5.56
N SER A 337 19.10 8.54 -6.03
CA SER A 337 20.56 8.67 -6.07
C SER A 337 21.18 8.68 -4.68
N ALA A 338 20.57 9.37 -3.72
CA ALA A 338 21.06 9.45 -2.34
C ALA A 338 20.94 8.10 -1.61
N ALA A 339 19.97 7.26 -1.97
CA ALA A 339 19.77 5.95 -1.37
C ALA A 339 20.81 4.91 -1.83
N VAL A 340 21.46 5.07 -2.98
CA VAL A 340 22.38 4.06 -3.54
C VAL A 340 23.48 3.69 -2.56
N ASP A 341 24.18 4.68 -2.00
CA ASP A 341 25.29 4.45 -1.07
C ASP A 341 24.83 3.95 0.30
N LEU A 342 23.55 4.16 0.63
CA LEU A 342 22.96 3.83 1.94
C LEU A 342 22.18 2.51 1.92
N GLN A 343 21.92 1.95 0.74
CA GLN A 343 21.09 0.77 0.55
C GLN A 343 21.52 -0.41 1.45
N PRO A 344 22.82 -0.75 1.60
CA PRO A 344 23.24 -1.84 2.48
C PRO A 344 22.92 -1.62 3.96
N ASP A 345 22.99 -0.36 4.42
CA ASP A 345 22.66 -0.01 5.79
C ASP A 345 21.14 0.01 6.01
N LEU A 346 20.36 0.47 5.03
CA LEU A 346 18.89 0.41 5.05
C LEU A 346 18.39 -1.03 5.12
N GLU A 347 18.97 -1.93 4.32
CA GLU A 347 18.63 -3.36 4.32
C GLU A 347 19.00 -4.03 5.65
N ARG A 348 20.15 -3.67 6.22
CA ARG A 348 20.57 -4.16 7.54
C ARG A 348 19.59 -3.71 8.62
N ASP A 349 19.30 -2.41 8.67
CA ASP A 349 18.36 -1.82 9.64
C ASP A 349 16.96 -2.45 9.53
N TYR A 350 16.48 -2.66 8.30
CA TYR A 350 15.23 -3.37 8.05
C TYR A 350 15.26 -4.80 8.57
N ALA A 351 16.30 -5.56 8.23
CA ALA A 351 16.46 -6.94 8.70
C ALA A 351 16.52 -7.03 10.23
N GLU A 352 17.16 -6.07 10.90
CA GLU A 352 17.21 -6.01 12.36
C GLU A 352 15.83 -5.75 12.97
N LYS A 353 15.10 -4.77 12.43
CA LYS A 353 13.75 -4.42 12.89
C LYS A 353 12.73 -5.52 12.62
N CYS A 354 12.90 -6.31 11.56
CA CYS A 354 12.01 -7.41 11.22
C CYS A 354 12.37 -8.75 11.92
N LYS A 355 13.40 -8.81 12.78
CA LYS A 355 13.72 -10.02 13.57
C LYS A 355 12.50 -10.59 14.33
N PRO A 356 11.65 -9.78 15.00
CA PRO A 356 10.44 -10.27 15.66
C PRO A 356 9.45 -10.94 14.70
N TRP A 357 9.40 -10.52 13.44
CA TRP A 357 8.47 -11.08 12.44
C TRP A 357 8.80 -12.54 12.13
N ALA A 358 10.09 -12.89 12.13
CA ALA A 358 10.52 -14.28 11.98
C ALA A 358 10.03 -15.16 13.14
N LEU A 359 9.97 -14.62 14.37
CA LEU A 359 9.42 -15.34 15.53
C LEU A 359 7.90 -15.53 15.40
N ILE A 360 7.17 -14.50 14.96
CA ILE A 360 5.73 -14.59 14.69
C ILE A 360 5.46 -15.67 13.63
N LEU A 361 6.14 -15.62 12.49
CA LEU A 361 5.98 -16.62 11.42
C LEU A 361 6.34 -18.03 11.92
N ALA A 362 7.39 -18.17 12.72
CA ALA A 362 7.77 -19.45 13.29
C ALA A 362 6.71 -20.00 14.26
N ALA A 363 6.12 -19.15 15.10
CA ALA A 363 5.09 -19.53 16.07
C ALA A 363 3.82 -20.05 15.36
N PHE A 364 3.44 -19.44 14.24
CA PHE A 364 2.23 -19.78 13.49
C PHE A 364 2.42 -20.82 12.37
N LYS A 365 3.59 -21.46 12.27
CA LYS A 365 3.77 -22.60 11.35
C LYS A 365 2.81 -23.74 11.70
N ASP A 366 2.29 -24.43 10.67
CA ASP A 366 1.35 -25.56 10.79
C ASP A 366 1.77 -26.58 11.90
N ALA A 367 3.06 -26.92 11.97
CA ALA A 367 3.58 -27.89 12.93
C ALA A 367 3.50 -27.43 14.41
N ASN A 368 3.63 -26.13 14.65
CA ASN A 368 3.59 -25.54 15.99
C ASN A 368 2.15 -25.22 16.41
N LEU A 369 1.34 -24.76 15.46
CA LEU A 369 -0.03 -24.34 15.70
C LEU A 369 -1.03 -25.51 15.75
N GLY A 370 -0.74 -26.65 15.10
CA GLY A 370 -1.73 -27.74 14.94
C GLY A 370 -2.36 -28.26 16.24
N LYS A 371 -1.64 -28.24 17.37
CA LYS A 371 -2.17 -28.68 18.68
C LYS A 371 -3.10 -27.65 19.33
N THR A 372 -2.89 -26.36 19.09
CA THR A 372 -3.70 -25.27 19.65
C THR A 372 -4.83 -24.87 18.70
N ALA A 373 -4.61 -24.92 17.39
CA ALA A 373 -5.60 -24.63 16.35
C ALA A 373 -6.93 -25.38 16.51
N ARG A 374 -6.90 -26.61 17.04
CA ARG A 374 -8.12 -27.40 17.31
C ARG A 374 -9.08 -26.73 18.29
N PHE A 375 -8.58 -25.85 19.18
CA PHE A 375 -9.40 -25.09 20.11
C PHE A 375 -10.02 -23.86 19.44
N GLY A 376 -9.27 -23.22 18.52
CA GLY A 376 -9.74 -22.09 17.71
C GLY A 376 -10.64 -22.48 16.53
N GLU A 377 -10.76 -23.77 16.18
CA GLU A 377 -11.60 -24.21 15.06
C GLU A 377 -13.07 -23.80 15.27
N PRO A 378 -13.74 -23.14 14.29
CA PRO A 378 -15.09 -22.61 14.45
C PRO A 378 -16.16 -23.70 14.26
N LEU A 379 -16.12 -24.73 15.11
CA LEU A 379 -17.14 -25.79 15.11
C LEU A 379 -18.54 -25.19 15.39
N PRO A 380 -19.60 -25.80 14.84
CA PRO A 380 -20.97 -25.32 15.06
C PRO A 380 -21.27 -25.12 16.55
N GLY A 381 -21.72 -23.92 16.92
CA GLY A 381 -22.07 -23.57 18.29
C GLY A 381 -20.89 -23.13 19.18
N ARG A 382 -19.63 -23.40 18.82
CA ARG A 382 -18.48 -23.16 19.71
C ARG A 382 -18.28 -21.69 20.08
N PHE A 383 -18.43 -20.81 19.11
CA PHE A 383 -18.28 -19.35 19.29
C PHE A 383 -19.60 -18.62 19.04
N THR A 384 -20.73 -19.29 19.26
CA THR A 384 -22.03 -18.63 19.19
C THR A 384 -22.15 -17.63 20.34
N TYR A 385 -22.32 -16.35 20.00
CA TYR A 385 -22.25 -15.25 20.97
C TYR A 385 -23.49 -14.35 20.87
N PRO A 386 -24.61 -14.72 21.52
CA PRO A 386 -25.90 -14.04 21.35
C PRO A 386 -26.01 -12.75 22.19
N ILE A 387 -25.05 -11.84 22.06
CA ILE A 387 -24.95 -10.62 22.89
C ILE A 387 -26.13 -9.66 22.67
N ASP A 388 -26.65 -9.61 21.44
CA ASP A 388 -27.81 -8.77 21.07
C ASP A 388 -29.15 -9.37 21.50
N LYS A 389 -29.17 -10.63 21.99
CA LYS A 389 -30.40 -11.30 22.43
C LYS A 389 -30.69 -10.98 23.89
N ARG A 390 -31.97 -11.10 24.28
CA ARG A 390 -32.41 -10.94 25.68
C ARG A 390 -31.60 -11.86 26.58
N ARG A 391 -31.07 -11.33 27.69
CA ARG A 391 -30.34 -12.11 28.70
C ARG A 391 -31.27 -13.09 29.41
N THR A 392 -31.30 -14.34 28.92
CA THR A 392 -31.90 -15.50 29.59
C THR A 392 -30.78 -16.35 30.22
N LYS A 393 -31.12 -17.26 31.14
CA LYS A 393 -30.13 -18.18 31.73
C LYS A 393 -29.35 -18.94 30.65
N GLU A 394 -30.05 -19.41 29.62
CA GLU A 394 -29.46 -20.10 28.47
C GLU A 394 -28.52 -19.21 27.66
N ASN A 395 -28.94 -17.98 27.31
CA ASN A 395 -28.11 -17.06 26.55
C ASN A 395 -26.86 -16.65 27.33
N VAL A 396 -26.97 -16.44 28.65
CA VAL A 396 -25.82 -16.09 29.50
C VAL A 396 -24.82 -17.25 29.60
N GLU A 397 -25.29 -18.50 29.70
CA GLU A 397 -24.38 -19.64 29.71
C GLU A 397 -23.69 -19.83 28.36
N THR A 398 -24.42 -19.60 27.25
CA THR A 398 -23.83 -19.63 25.90
C THR A 398 -22.75 -18.56 25.73
N LEU A 399 -22.96 -17.32 26.20
CA LEU A 399 -21.94 -16.26 26.18
C LEU A 399 -20.68 -16.69 26.94
N ARG A 400 -20.85 -17.13 28.20
CA ARG A 400 -19.75 -17.60 29.05
C ARG A 400 -19.00 -18.78 28.46
N GLN A 401 -19.71 -19.70 27.80
CA GLN A 401 -19.08 -20.84 27.17
C GLN A 401 -18.26 -20.43 25.95
N ALA A 402 -18.74 -19.48 25.15
CA ALA A 402 -17.99 -18.94 24.02
C ALA A 402 -16.73 -18.18 24.48
N GLU A 403 -16.83 -17.38 25.53
CA GLU A 403 -15.69 -16.70 26.18
C GLU A 403 -14.66 -17.72 26.67
N ARG A 404 -15.08 -18.73 27.44
CA ARG A 404 -14.19 -19.81 27.91
C ARG A 404 -13.52 -20.58 26.76
N ASN A 405 -14.24 -20.80 25.66
CA ASN A 405 -13.68 -21.50 24.51
C ASN A 405 -12.58 -20.68 23.84
N LEU A 406 -12.75 -19.35 23.79
CA LEU A 406 -11.73 -18.44 23.29
C LEU A 406 -10.54 -18.34 24.25
N ASP A 407 -10.77 -18.25 25.56
CA ASP A 407 -9.71 -18.22 26.59
C ASP A 407 -8.84 -19.48 26.60
N VAL A 408 -9.40 -20.63 26.25
CA VAL A 408 -8.68 -21.92 26.17
C VAL A 408 -7.77 -21.99 24.93
N PHE A 409 -8.16 -21.31 23.85
CA PHE A 409 -7.39 -21.27 22.61
C PHE A 409 -6.19 -20.33 22.74
#